data_AF-A0A285MR25-F1
#
_entry.id   AF-A0A285MR25-F1
#
_cell.length_a   1.000
_cell.length_b   1.000
_cell.length_c   1.000
_cell.angle_alpha   90.00
_cell.angle_beta   90.00
_cell.angle_gamma   90.00
#
_symmetry.space_group_name_H-M   'P 1'
#
loop_
_entity.id
_entity.type
_entity.pdbx_description
1 polymer ?
#
loop_
_entity_poly.entity_id
_entity_poly.type
_entity_poly.pdbx_seq_one_letter_code
_entity_poly.pdbx_strand_id
1 'polypeptide(L)'
;MRLGSKNIIMKFFTKNSFVFAYFLFGFLYTTYSQSIRKGFDEMTDYEISELVDAFYELRNGPDLFNDIATFHGDVFNFDNTVDPTRLDLHFNLPDEPEREIFLPWHRRIAFELEQAVQDINPEISLGLWNSTLFQSTTDALWDESFLGSFDANWTLGRNLGADPRLPTPLELSNLLAETDFFEFSNTLERLNVHRGGHVWTGGAMPTPLSPRDPVFFFHHAFVDWVWQQWEEIHNGSSFIPTSMVRYDGTYVFDGETLPSVDPNDITDTRVYGVFYAENGLALLDNYIVSNTYNPEEIFYYQFNIQAGNNFLAPAGTSSRFESVNEINLTPGFEAVPGSSFEALIDTQNGGTNKSGTTRLVKPYPYSEKLFEPIVWEDTDSLLDDKPVIITAHPNPFTEKITINLSKRTDCVIEVFNMMGMKIREEAFQNTDTLVIKNLYGLSSGFYVIRVIDGDGEILVAKRVIKL
;
A
#
# COMPACT_ATOMS: atom_id res chain seq x y z
N MET A 1 55.99 -43.30 -9.17
CA MET A 1 55.48 -43.86 -10.45
C MET A 1 55.17 -45.34 -10.24
N ARG A 2 53.94 -45.76 -10.56
CA ARG A 2 53.33 -47.12 -10.50
C ARG A 2 53.10 -47.72 -9.09
N LEU A 3 51.87 -47.70 -8.58
CA LEU A 3 50.70 -48.57 -8.88
C LEU A 3 50.81 -49.97 -8.27
N GLY A 4 49.82 -50.35 -7.45
CA GLY A 4 49.28 -51.71 -7.51
C GLY A 4 49.00 -52.44 -6.20
N SER A 5 47.73 -52.38 -5.79
CA SER A 5 46.88 -53.48 -5.34
C SER A 5 47.13 -54.26 -4.03
N LYS A 6 46.10 -54.14 -3.17
CA LYS A 6 45.31 -55.21 -2.53
C LYS A 6 46.01 -56.20 -1.60
N ASN A 7 45.64 -56.15 -0.32
CA ASN A 7 45.55 -57.34 0.54
C ASN A 7 44.11 -57.55 1.00
N ILE A 8 43.74 -58.83 0.99
CA ILE A 8 42.47 -59.46 1.36
C ILE A 8 42.59 -59.95 2.82
N ILE A 9 41.44 -60.28 3.43
CA ILE A 9 41.23 -61.12 4.62
C ILE A 9 41.20 -60.27 5.91
N MET A 10 40.11 -60.19 6.69
CA MET A 10 39.46 -61.32 7.35
C MET A 10 38.00 -61.01 7.73
N LYS A 11 37.10 -61.95 7.44
CA LYS A 11 35.72 -61.99 7.96
C LYS A 11 35.75 -62.23 9.47
N PHE A 12 35.01 -61.42 10.23
CA PHE A 12 34.39 -61.86 11.48
C PHE A 12 32.87 -61.86 11.30
N PHE A 13 32.29 -63.05 11.31
CA PHE A 13 30.89 -63.23 11.65
C PHE A 13 30.77 -62.99 13.16
N THR A 14 29.81 -62.18 13.61
CA THR A 14 28.58 -62.69 14.24
C THR A 14 27.72 -61.55 14.82
N LYS A 15 26.40 -61.80 14.73
CA LYS A 15 25.26 -61.15 15.38
C LYS A 15 24.65 -59.96 14.64
N ASN A 16 23.53 -60.29 13.99
CA ASN A 16 22.49 -59.37 13.56
C ASN A 16 22.03 -58.51 14.74
N SER A 17 22.54 -57.29 14.81
CA SER A 17 21.83 -56.16 15.40
C SER A 17 21.30 -55.37 14.22
N PHE A 18 20.00 -55.48 13.93
CA PHE A 18 19.33 -54.50 13.09
C PHE A 18 19.35 -53.18 13.84
N VAL A 19 20.34 -52.33 13.53
CA VAL A 19 20.27 -50.91 13.86
C VAL A 19 19.26 -50.34 12.89
N PHE A 20 18.02 -50.18 13.33
CA PHE A 20 17.10 -49.25 12.69
C PHE A 20 17.66 -47.85 12.92
N ALA A 21 18.44 -47.37 11.95
CA ALA A 21 18.68 -45.95 11.83
C ALA A 21 17.34 -45.32 11.43
N TYR A 22 16.60 -44.83 12.43
CA TYR A 22 15.55 -43.86 12.16
C TYR A 22 16.24 -42.63 11.58
N PHE A 23 16.27 -42.53 10.26
CA PHE A 23 16.44 -41.25 9.60
C PHE A 23 15.17 -40.46 9.93
N LEU A 24 15.26 -39.64 10.98
CA LEU A 24 14.33 -38.54 11.18
C LEU A 24 14.57 -37.62 9.99
N PHE A 25 13.86 -37.85 8.88
CA PHE A 25 13.63 -36.81 7.89
C PHE A 25 12.76 -35.79 8.60
N GLY A 26 13.40 -34.85 9.30
CA GLY A 26 12.75 -33.60 9.64
C GLY A 26 12.37 -32.98 8.31
N PHE A 27 11.07 -32.99 8.00
CA PHE A 27 10.54 -32.03 7.05
C PHE A 27 10.88 -30.67 7.65
N LEU A 28 11.84 -29.97 7.06
CA LEU A 28 11.99 -28.54 7.26
C LEU A 28 10.72 -27.95 6.64
N TYR A 29 9.70 -27.73 7.46
CA TYR A 29 8.61 -26.87 7.07
C TYR A 29 9.21 -25.46 7.01
N THR A 30 9.34 -24.91 5.81
CA THR A 30 9.53 -23.47 5.65
C THR A 30 8.25 -22.82 6.15
N THR A 31 8.35 -22.05 7.23
CA THR A 31 7.21 -21.34 7.81
C THR A 31 7.26 -19.91 7.31
N TYR A 32 6.23 -19.49 6.58
CA TYR A 32 6.12 -18.16 6.00
C TYR A 32 5.57 -17.18 7.03
N SER A 33 6.21 -16.02 7.18
CA SER A 33 5.66 -14.94 8.00
C SER A 33 4.63 -14.14 7.24
N GLN A 34 3.54 -13.79 7.90
CA GLN A 34 2.64 -12.71 7.53
C GLN A 34 3.48 -11.45 7.30
N SER A 35 3.16 -10.71 6.24
CA SER A 35 3.92 -9.50 5.91
C SER A 35 3.55 -8.38 6.87
N ILE A 36 4.58 -7.75 7.44
CA ILE A 36 4.44 -6.51 8.20
C ILE A 36 5.29 -5.45 7.50
N ARG A 37 4.66 -4.75 6.55
CA ARG A 37 5.29 -3.66 5.78
C ARG A 37 5.53 -2.47 6.70
N LYS A 38 6.69 -1.85 6.54
CA LYS A 38 7.15 -0.74 7.39
C LYS A 38 7.88 0.30 6.55
N GLY A 39 8.03 1.51 7.08
CA GLY A 39 8.88 2.52 6.47
C GLY A 39 10.28 1.96 6.17
N PHE A 40 10.86 2.29 5.03
CA PHE A 40 12.21 1.81 4.70
C PHE A 40 13.26 2.22 5.73
N ASP A 41 13.02 3.32 6.44
CA ASP A 41 13.83 3.84 7.53
C ASP A 41 13.74 3.00 8.82
N GLU A 42 12.71 2.16 8.92
CA GLU A 42 12.51 1.18 9.99
C GLU A 42 12.99 -0.23 9.60
N MET A 43 13.64 -0.41 8.44
CA MET A 43 14.21 -1.71 8.08
C MET A 43 15.59 -1.91 8.73
N THR A 44 15.85 -3.13 9.20
CA THR A 44 17.18 -3.53 9.66
C THR A 44 18.18 -3.63 8.52
N ASP A 45 19.47 -3.55 8.85
CA ASP A 45 20.56 -3.91 7.95
C ASP A 45 20.40 -5.33 7.37
N TYR A 46 19.88 -6.28 8.17
CA TYR A 46 19.62 -7.66 7.74
C TYR A 46 18.49 -7.70 6.71
N GLU A 47 17.34 -7.10 7.00
CA GLU A 47 16.20 -7.04 6.08
C GLU A 47 16.59 -6.36 4.76
N ILE A 48 17.33 -5.25 4.83
CA ILE A 48 17.86 -4.57 3.66
C ILE A 48 18.76 -5.51 2.84
N SER A 49 19.72 -6.18 3.49
CA SER A 49 20.63 -7.06 2.76
C SER A 49 19.90 -8.24 2.13
N GLU A 50 19.04 -8.94 2.88
CA GLU A 50 18.34 -10.12 2.38
C GLU A 50 17.32 -9.76 1.29
N LEU A 51 16.64 -8.61 1.42
CA LEU A 51 15.72 -8.13 0.38
C LEU A 51 16.46 -7.80 -0.93
N VAL A 52 17.61 -7.13 -0.83
CA VAL A 52 18.44 -6.84 -2.01
C VAL A 52 18.88 -8.14 -2.68
N ASP A 53 19.30 -9.14 -1.90
CA ASP A 53 19.74 -10.45 -2.40
C ASP A 53 18.60 -11.18 -3.11
N ALA A 54 17.43 -11.21 -2.46
CA ALA A 54 16.22 -11.79 -3.03
C ALA A 54 15.84 -11.12 -4.35
N PHE A 55 15.92 -9.79 -4.47
CA PHE A 55 15.64 -9.09 -5.72
C PHE A 55 16.60 -9.46 -6.86
N TYR A 56 17.89 -9.68 -6.57
CA TYR A 56 18.80 -10.22 -7.58
C TYR A 56 18.49 -11.68 -7.93
N GLU A 57 18.08 -12.49 -6.96
CA GLU A 57 17.72 -13.89 -7.16
C GLU A 57 16.42 -14.08 -7.94
N LEU A 58 15.41 -13.23 -7.74
CA LEU A 58 14.17 -13.22 -8.52
C LEU A 58 14.35 -12.85 -9.99
N ARG A 59 15.57 -12.46 -10.38
CA ARG A 59 15.98 -12.28 -11.77
C ARG A 59 16.88 -13.41 -12.28
N ASN A 60 17.35 -14.27 -11.39
CA ASN A 60 18.12 -15.47 -11.73
C ASN A 60 17.16 -16.62 -12.06
N GLY A 61 16.72 -16.69 -13.31
CA GLY A 61 15.78 -17.71 -13.77
C GLY A 61 14.61 -17.06 -14.51
N PRO A 62 13.36 -17.48 -14.27
CA PRO A 62 12.18 -16.73 -14.67
C PRO A 62 12.21 -15.33 -14.05
N ASP A 63 12.55 -14.31 -14.85
CA ASP A 63 12.72 -12.94 -14.39
C ASP A 63 11.36 -12.31 -14.06
N LEU A 64 10.96 -12.40 -12.79
CA LEU A 64 9.65 -11.92 -12.31
C LEU A 64 9.51 -10.40 -12.52
N PHE A 65 10.56 -9.63 -12.24
CA PHE A 65 10.57 -8.18 -12.48
C PHE A 65 10.30 -7.84 -13.95
N ASN A 66 10.95 -8.56 -14.87
CA ASN A 66 10.74 -8.32 -16.29
C ASN A 66 9.37 -8.84 -16.79
N ASP A 67 8.87 -9.96 -16.27
CA ASP A 67 7.52 -10.45 -16.58
C ASP A 67 6.46 -9.43 -16.19
N ILE A 68 6.48 -9.02 -14.92
CA ILE A 68 5.57 -8.01 -14.36
C ILE A 68 5.66 -6.72 -15.16
N ALA A 69 6.86 -6.21 -15.42
CA ALA A 69 7.01 -4.95 -16.15
C ALA A 69 6.55 -5.05 -17.61
N THR A 70 6.81 -6.19 -18.28
CA THR A 70 6.36 -6.39 -19.66
C THR A 70 4.84 -6.41 -19.72
N PHE A 71 4.20 -7.17 -18.81
CA PHE A 71 2.76 -7.20 -18.68
C PHE A 71 2.19 -5.80 -18.40
N HIS A 72 2.69 -5.12 -17.36
CA HIS A 72 2.26 -3.77 -17.00
C HIS A 72 2.37 -2.81 -18.19
N GLY A 73 3.47 -2.87 -18.95
CA GLY A 73 3.63 -2.08 -20.16
C GLY A 73 2.68 -2.48 -21.29
N ASP A 74 2.29 -3.76 -21.40
CA ASP A 74 1.36 -4.27 -22.41
C ASP A 74 -0.10 -3.93 -22.11
N VAL A 75 -0.42 -3.55 -20.87
CA VAL A 75 -1.77 -3.18 -20.39
C VAL A 75 -1.83 -1.86 -19.63
N PHE A 76 -0.86 -0.97 -19.85
CA PHE A 76 -0.69 0.24 -19.05
C PHE A 76 -1.92 1.16 -19.09
N ASN A 77 -2.17 1.77 -20.24
CA ASN A 77 -3.34 2.61 -20.49
C ASN A 77 -3.65 2.54 -21.99
N PHE A 78 -4.90 2.24 -22.32
CA PHE A 78 -5.41 2.14 -23.67
C PHE A 78 -6.52 3.15 -23.97
N ASP A 79 -6.37 4.37 -23.45
CA ASP A 79 -7.23 5.49 -23.82
C ASP A 79 -7.28 5.68 -25.34
N ASN A 80 -8.49 5.79 -25.87
CA ASN A 80 -8.80 6.00 -27.29
C ASN A 80 -8.50 4.83 -28.24
N THR A 81 -8.42 3.58 -27.77
CA THR A 81 -8.47 2.45 -28.73
C THR A 81 -9.86 2.28 -29.34
N VAL A 82 -9.88 1.75 -30.57
CA VAL A 82 -11.13 1.38 -31.26
C VAL A 82 -11.79 0.12 -30.69
N ASP A 83 -11.09 -0.62 -29.82
CA ASP A 83 -11.57 -1.82 -29.14
C ASP A 83 -12.02 -1.48 -27.71
N PRO A 84 -13.33 -1.32 -27.48
CA PRO A 84 -13.88 -0.99 -26.16
C PRO A 84 -13.86 -2.17 -25.18
N THR A 85 -13.33 -3.33 -25.57
CA THR A 85 -13.24 -4.53 -24.73
C THR A 85 -11.84 -4.76 -24.18
N ARG A 86 -10.88 -3.94 -24.57
CA ARG A 86 -9.50 -4.04 -24.10
C ARG A 86 -9.43 -3.58 -22.65
N LEU A 87 -8.96 -4.46 -21.77
CA LEU A 87 -8.68 -4.14 -20.38
C LEU A 87 -7.30 -3.46 -20.29
N ASP A 88 -7.21 -2.41 -19.49
CA ASP A 88 -5.98 -1.74 -19.06
C ASP A 88 -6.00 -1.49 -17.55
N LEU A 89 -4.94 -0.89 -17.03
CA LEU A 89 -4.68 -0.76 -15.60
C LEU A 89 -4.82 0.65 -15.06
N HIS A 90 -4.59 1.66 -15.90
CA HIS A 90 -4.40 3.03 -15.46
C HIS A 90 -5.32 4.02 -16.15
N PHE A 91 -5.62 5.11 -15.44
CA PHE A 91 -6.29 6.29 -15.96
C PHE A 91 -7.70 6.05 -16.50
N ASN A 92 -8.38 5.03 -15.99
CA ASN A 92 -9.75 4.69 -16.36
C ASN A 92 -10.78 5.70 -15.84
N LEU A 93 -10.54 6.31 -14.68
CA LEU A 93 -11.48 7.22 -14.05
C LEU A 93 -11.30 8.67 -14.54
N PRO A 94 -12.38 9.49 -14.56
CA PRO A 94 -13.76 9.13 -14.20
C PRO A 94 -14.57 8.52 -15.37
N ASP A 95 -13.98 8.38 -16.55
CA ASP A 95 -14.71 8.15 -17.80
C ASP A 95 -15.14 6.68 -18.00
N GLU A 96 -14.38 5.71 -17.48
CA GLU A 96 -14.58 4.26 -17.64
C GLU A 96 -14.53 3.52 -16.28
N PRO A 97 -15.41 3.83 -15.31
CA PRO A 97 -15.38 3.24 -13.96
C PRO A 97 -15.57 1.71 -13.94
N GLU A 98 -16.17 1.13 -14.99
CA GLU A 98 -16.28 -0.32 -15.16
C GLU A 98 -14.95 -1.04 -15.38
N ARG A 99 -13.88 -0.30 -15.70
CA ARG A 99 -12.52 -0.80 -15.88
C ARG A 99 -11.60 -0.48 -14.71
N GLU A 100 -12.08 0.24 -13.70
CA GLU A 100 -11.27 0.63 -12.53
C GLU A 100 -10.77 -0.60 -11.76
N ILE A 101 -9.46 -0.86 -11.85
CA ILE A 101 -8.73 -1.90 -11.11
C ILE A 101 -7.34 -1.44 -10.66
N PHE A 102 -7.03 -0.14 -10.72
CA PHE A 102 -5.69 0.39 -10.47
C PHE A 102 -5.18 -0.04 -9.08
N LEU A 103 -5.91 0.34 -8.02
CA LEU A 103 -5.55 0.01 -6.64
C LEU A 103 -5.47 -1.51 -6.36
N PRO A 104 -6.49 -2.34 -6.68
CA PRO A 104 -6.47 -3.76 -6.36
C PRO A 104 -5.41 -4.52 -7.17
N TRP A 105 -5.13 -4.11 -8.42
CA TRP A 105 -4.08 -4.73 -9.21
C TRP A 105 -2.69 -4.45 -8.64
N HIS A 106 -2.40 -3.21 -8.22
CA HIS A 106 -1.13 -2.83 -7.63
C HIS A 106 -0.92 -3.46 -6.24
N ARG A 107 -1.98 -3.61 -5.44
CA ARG A 107 -1.96 -4.41 -4.21
C ARG A 107 -1.56 -5.86 -4.50
N ARG A 108 -2.22 -6.49 -5.47
CA ARG A 108 -1.98 -7.89 -5.81
C ARG A 108 -0.57 -8.15 -6.33
N ILE A 109 0.01 -7.21 -7.09
CA ILE A 109 1.35 -7.37 -7.63
C ILE A 109 2.45 -7.13 -6.59
N ALA A 110 2.24 -6.18 -5.67
CA ALA A 110 3.12 -6.03 -4.51
C ALA A 110 3.10 -7.30 -3.66
N PHE A 111 1.92 -7.88 -3.44
CA PHE A 111 1.79 -9.16 -2.75
C PHE A 111 2.48 -10.32 -3.49
N GLU A 112 2.39 -10.41 -4.82
CA GLU A 112 3.11 -11.44 -5.59
C GLU A 112 4.63 -11.35 -5.44
N LEU A 113 5.18 -10.15 -5.58
CA LEU A 113 6.62 -9.95 -5.39
C LEU A 113 7.03 -10.33 -3.97
N GLU A 114 6.23 -9.91 -2.99
CA GLU A 114 6.49 -10.21 -1.58
C GLU A 114 6.47 -11.70 -1.28
N GLN A 115 5.50 -12.45 -1.82
CA GLN A 115 5.48 -13.92 -1.71
C GLN A 115 6.73 -14.54 -2.35
N ALA A 116 7.13 -14.07 -3.53
CA ALA A 116 8.34 -14.57 -4.19
C ALA A 116 9.62 -14.25 -3.39
N VAL A 117 9.69 -13.09 -2.71
CA VAL A 117 10.77 -12.78 -1.76
C VAL A 117 10.71 -13.72 -0.55
N GLN A 118 9.52 -14.00 -0.03
CA GLN A 118 9.34 -14.87 1.14
C GLN A 118 9.63 -16.35 0.85
N ASP A 119 9.50 -16.79 -0.39
CA ASP A 119 9.97 -18.11 -0.85
C ASP A 119 11.50 -18.25 -0.75
N ILE A 120 12.23 -17.14 -0.85
CA ILE A 120 13.70 -17.09 -0.67
C ILE A 120 14.04 -16.92 0.81
N ASN A 121 13.42 -15.92 1.47
CA ASN A 121 13.60 -15.65 2.89
C ASN A 121 12.25 -15.29 3.56
N PRO A 122 11.66 -16.21 4.35
CA PRO A 122 10.29 -16.07 4.87
C PRO A 122 10.11 -15.01 5.97
N GLU A 123 11.19 -14.39 6.43
CA GLU A 123 11.17 -13.32 7.45
C GLU A 123 11.09 -11.92 6.82
N ILE A 124 11.27 -11.82 5.50
CA ILE A 124 11.37 -10.53 4.82
C ILE A 124 10.00 -10.07 4.33
N SER A 125 9.68 -8.80 4.60
CA SER A 125 8.54 -8.09 4.06
C SER A 125 9.02 -6.92 3.20
N LEU A 126 8.21 -6.46 2.26
CA LEU A 126 8.49 -5.25 1.50
C LEU A 126 8.45 -4.02 2.42
N GLY A 127 9.41 -3.12 2.25
CA GLY A 127 9.35 -1.79 2.84
C GLY A 127 8.49 -0.85 1.99
N LEU A 128 8.09 0.27 2.58
CA LEU A 128 7.39 1.36 1.88
C LEU A 128 8.25 2.62 1.83
N TRP A 129 8.12 3.37 0.73
CA TRP A 129 8.70 4.69 0.59
C TRP A 129 7.62 5.76 0.79
N ASN A 130 7.55 6.29 2.02
CA ASN A 130 6.66 7.42 2.32
C ASN A 130 7.24 8.72 1.73
N SER A 131 6.91 8.96 0.46
CA SER A 131 7.37 10.11 -0.30
C SER A 131 6.82 11.46 0.20
N THR A 132 5.89 11.47 1.18
CA THR A 132 5.49 12.70 1.87
C THR A 132 6.51 13.18 2.91
N LEU A 133 7.40 12.29 3.35
CA LEU A 133 8.39 12.55 4.39
C LEU A 133 9.82 12.47 3.84
N PHE A 134 10.09 11.48 2.99
CA PHE A 134 11.42 11.19 2.44
C PHE A 134 11.53 11.68 0.99
N GLN A 135 12.08 12.88 0.84
CA GLN A 135 12.13 13.61 -0.44
C GLN A 135 13.56 13.99 -0.87
N SER A 136 14.59 13.53 -0.15
CA SER A 136 15.97 13.84 -0.50
C SER A 136 16.51 12.84 -1.51
N THR A 137 17.29 13.34 -2.46
CA THR A 137 18.09 12.51 -3.37
C THR A 137 19.22 11.75 -2.65
N THR A 138 19.41 12.03 -1.36
CA THR A 138 20.41 11.39 -0.48
C THR A 138 19.78 10.60 0.67
N ASP A 139 18.46 10.33 0.64
CA ASP A 139 17.84 9.44 1.62
C ASP A 139 18.43 8.03 1.53
N ALA A 140 18.49 7.31 2.65
CA ALA A 140 19.13 5.99 2.74
C ALA A 140 18.52 4.94 1.80
N LEU A 141 17.28 5.16 1.32
CA LEU A 141 16.65 4.38 0.27
C LEU A 141 17.54 4.25 -0.97
N TRP A 142 18.29 5.30 -1.30
CA TRP A 142 19.13 5.40 -2.48
C TRP A 142 20.58 4.96 -2.26
N ASP A 143 20.92 4.49 -1.06
CA ASP A 143 22.27 4.02 -0.78
C ASP A 143 22.62 2.81 -1.66
N GLU A 144 23.90 2.70 -2.04
CA GLU A 144 24.42 1.58 -2.84
C GLU A 144 24.25 0.22 -2.13
N SER A 145 24.18 0.19 -0.80
CA SER A 145 23.87 -1.04 -0.05
C SER A 145 22.40 -1.44 -0.10
N PHE A 146 21.53 -0.57 -0.61
CA PHE A 146 20.09 -0.78 -0.70
C PHE A 146 19.61 -0.63 -2.15
N LEU A 147 18.59 0.20 -2.41
CA LEU A 147 18.01 0.30 -3.76
C LEU A 147 18.92 1.03 -4.74
N GLY A 148 19.95 1.75 -4.27
CA GLY A 148 20.92 2.45 -5.12
C GLY A 148 21.67 1.52 -6.08
N SER A 149 22.06 0.33 -5.61
CA SER A 149 22.81 -0.64 -6.44
C SER A 149 22.12 -1.01 -7.74
N PHE A 150 20.78 -1.01 -7.75
CA PHE A 150 20.01 -1.41 -8.91
C PHE A 150 20.12 -0.40 -10.04
N ASP A 151 20.30 0.90 -9.79
CA ASP A 151 20.25 1.89 -10.87
C ASP A 151 21.27 1.60 -11.99
N ALA A 152 22.55 1.49 -11.63
CA ALA A 152 23.62 1.20 -12.58
C ALA A 152 23.60 -0.26 -13.07
N ASN A 153 23.29 -1.21 -12.18
CA ASN A 153 23.32 -2.64 -12.48
C ASN A 153 22.18 -3.01 -13.42
N TRP A 154 20.99 -2.50 -13.15
CA TRP A 154 19.77 -2.75 -13.90
C TRP A 154 19.53 -1.69 -14.98
N THR A 155 20.43 -0.72 -15.16
CA THR A 155 20.31 0.27 -16.25
C THR A 155 18.96 1.00 -16.20
N LEU A 156 18.56 1.39 -14.99
CA LEU A 156 17.27 2.02 -14.72
C LEU A 156 17.27 3.50 -15.12
N GLY A 157 18.44 4.15 -15.04
CA GLY A 157 18.65 5.52 -15.52
C GLY A 157 17.93 6.55 -14.66
N ARG A 158 17.86 6.31 -13.34
CA ARG A 158 17.22 7.21 -12.39
C ARG A 158 17.80 8.62 -12.51
N ASN A 159 16.94 9.62 -12.37
CA ASN A 159 17.30 11.03 -12.41
C ASN A 159 16.59 11.75 -11.25
N LEU A 160 16.96 11.34 -10.03
CA LEU A 160 16.26 11.70 -8.81
C LEU A 160 16.11 13.22 -8.66
N GLY A 161 14.88 13.68 -8.41
CA GLY A 161 14.57 15.08 -8.12
C GLY A 161 14.65 16.03 -9.31
N ALA A 162 14.73 15.52 -10.55
CA ALA A 162 14.67 16.35 -11.74
C ALA A 162 13.30 17.03 -11.91
N ASP A 163 12.22 16.36 -11.49
CA ASP A 163 10.89 16.93 -11.28
C ASP A 163 10.64 17.01 -9.76
N PRO A 164 10.41 18.21 -9.17
CA PRO A 164 10.33 18.38 -7.73
C PRO A 164 8.99 17.98 -7.09
N ARG A 165 8.05 17.41 -7.85
CA ARG A 165 6.65 17.20 -7.41
C ARG A 165 6.42 15.91 -6.60
N LEU A 166 7.12 15.75 -5.47
CA LEU A 166 6.70 14.77 -4.45
C LEU A 166 5.51 15.29 -3.63
N PRO A 167 4.65 14.39 -3.10
CA PRO A 167 3.48 14.81 -2.36
C PRO A 167 3.86 15.42 -1.01
N THR A 168 3.06 16.35 -0.53
CA THR A 168 3.15 16.90 0.83
C THR A 168 2.23 16.16 1.80
N PRO A 169 2.48 16.20 3.11
CA PRO A 169 1.55 15.66 4.10
C PRO A 169 0.15 16.30 4.03
N LEU A 170 0.05 17.56 3.58
CA LEU A 170 -1.24 18.23 3.38
C LEU A 170 -2.01 17.64 2.19
N GLU A 171 -1.34 17.37 1.07
CA GLU A 171 -1.96 16.73 -0.09
C GLU A 171 -2.45 15.32 0.27
N LEU A 172 -1.65 14.53 1.01
CA LEU A 172 -2.08 13.23 1.51
C LEU A 172 -3.30 13.36 2.44
N SER A 173 -3.29 14.31 3.39
CA SER A 173 -4.44 14.54 4.27
C SER A 173 -5.70 14.96 3.51
N ASN A 174 -5.57 15.73 2.43
CA ASN A 174 -6.70 16.13 1.59
C ASN A 174 -7.23 14.99 0.72
N LEU A 175 -6.36 14.05 0.33
CA LEU A 175 -6.73 12.84 -0.39
C LEU A 175 -7.50 11.88 0.51
N LEU A 176 -6.98 11.61 1.71
CA LEU A 176 -7.64 10.74 2.70
C LEU A 176 -9.01 11.28 3.18
N ALA A 177 -9.29 12.56 2.97
CA ALA A 177 -10.56 13.19 3.32
C ALA A 177 -11.67 13.01 2.26
N GLU A 178 -11.35 12.55 1.05
CA GLU A 178 -12.33 12.24 0.01
C GLU A 178 -13.20 11.06 0.45
N THR A 179 -14.52 11.16 0.30
CA THR A 179 -15.44 10.12 0.80
C THR A 179 -15.93 9.19 -0.29
N ASP A 180 -15.87 9.60 -1.56
CA ASP A 180 -16.21 8.75 -2.69
C ASP A 180 -14.96 7.98 -3.15
N PHE A 181 -15.11 6.67 -3.31
CA PHE A 181 -13.98 5.79 -3.67
C PHE A 181 -13.42 6.11 -5.05
N PHE A 182 -14.27 6.42 -6.04
CA PHE A 182 -13.79 6.69 -7.40
C PHE A 182 -13.15 8.07 -7.49
N GLU A 183 -13.67 9.07 -6.78
CA GLU A 183 -12.98 10.36 -6.64
C GLU A 183 -11.59 10.15 -6.00
N PHE A 184 -11.53 9.42 -4.88
CA PHE A 184 -10.28 9.10 -4.18
C PHE A 184 -9.29 8.36 -5.08
N SER A 185 -9.71 7.27 -5.74
CA SER A 185 -8.84 6.46 -6.59
C SER A 185 -8.29 7.28 -7.76
N ASN A 186 -9.15 8.06 -8.42
CA ASN A 186 -8.78 8.93 -9.51
C ASN A 186 -7.77 10.02 -9.07
N THR A 187 -8.03 10.67 -7.94
CA THR A 187 -7.14 11.69 -7.38
C THR A 187 -5.81 11.08 -6.97
N LEU A 188 -5.83 9.94 -6.29
CA LEU A 188 -4.64 9.23 -5.83
C LEU A 188 -3.74 8.85 -7.01
N GLU A 189 -4.31 8.26 -8.06
CA GLU A 189 -3.56 7.78 -9.23
C GLU A 189 -2.93 8.93 -10.03
N ARG A 190 -3.71 9.98 -10.32
CA ARG A 190 -3.32 11.05 -11.24
C ARG A 190 -2.46 12.13 -10.59
N LEU A 191 -2.57 12.35 -9.28
CA LEU A 191 -1.85 13.41 -8.57
C LEU A 191 -0.57 12.93 -7.88
N ASN A 192 0.08 13.88 -7.20
CA ASN A 192 1.41 13.75 -6.62
C ASN A 192 1.60 12.55 -5.69
N VAL A 193 0.53 12.01 -5.06
CA VAL A 193 0.66 10.87 -4.14
C VAL A 193 1.16 9.61 -4.84
N HIS A 194 0.71 9.33 -6.06
CA HIS A 194 1.25 8.27 -6.91
C HIS A 194 2.19 8.83 -7.99
N ARG A 195 1.69 9.71 -8.87
CA ARG A 195 2.46 10.28 -9.99
C ARG A 195 3.81 10.87 -9.55
N GLY A 196 3.83 11.54 -8.40
CA GLY A 196 5.00 12.22 -7.88
C GLY A 196 6.20 11.30 -7.70
N GLY A 197 5.99 10.12 -7.09
CA GLY A 197 7.04 9.12 -6.91
C GLY A 197 7.59 8.62 -8.25
N HIS A 198 6.71 8.37 -9.22
CA HIS A 198 7.11 7.95 -10.57
C HIS A 198 7.99 8.99 -11.27
N VAL A 199 7.57 10.26 -11.33
CA VAL A 199 8.32 11.31 -12.06
C VAL A 199 9.57 11.77 -11.32
N TRP A 200 9.53 11.84 -9.99
CA TRP A 200 10.66 12.32 -9.18
C TRP A 200 11.83 11.34 -9.24
N THR A 201 11.57 10.03 -9.26
CA THR A 201 12.63 9.03 -9.41
C THR A 201 13.27 9.09 -10.81
N GLY A 202 12.47 9.34 -11.85
CA GLY A 202 12.94 9.36 -13.23
C GLY A 202 13.38 7.98 -13.74
N GLY A 203 14.04 7.93 -14.90
CA GLY A 203 14.50 6.67 -15.49
C GLY A 203 13.35 5.78 -15.96
N ALA A 204 13.32 4.53 -15.47
CA ALA A 204 12.24 3.58 -15.78
C ALA A 204 10.92 3.92 -15.07
N MET A 205 10.95 4.58 -13.91
CA MET A 205 9.75 4.87 -13.10
C MET A 205 8.66 5.67 -13.83
N PRO A 206 8.93 6.75 -14.59
CA PRO A 206 7.88 7.48 -15.30
C PRO A 206 7.41 6.82 -16.62
N THR A 207 7.66 5.52 -16.82
CA THR A 207 7.35 4.79 -18.06
C THR A 207 6.41 3.60 -17.77
N PRO A 208 5.76 3.02 -18.80
CA PRO A 208 4.97 1.79 -18.64
C PRO A 208 5.80 0.59 -18.17
N LEU A 209 7.12 0.69 -18.10
CA LEU A 209 8.01 -0.35 -17.57
C LEU A 209 8.50 -0.03 -16.15
N SER A 210 7.81 0.84 -15.41
CA SER A 210 8.13 1.21 -14.04
C SER A 210 8.39 0.03 -13.10
N PRO A 211 7.69 -1.12 -13.19
CA PRO A 211 7.97 -2.24 -12.29
C PRO A 211 9.36 -2.87 -12.46
N ARG A 212 10.14 -2.49 -13.48
CA ARG A 212 11.55 -2.90 -13.60
C ARG A 212 12.43 -2.33 -12.50
N ASP A 213 12.05 -1.19 -11.95
CA ASP A 213 12.76 -0.56 -10.86
C ASP A 213 12.21 -1.08 -9.51
N PRO A 214 13.02 -1.71 -8.64
CA PRO A 214 12.56 -2.17 -7.33
C PRO A 214 11.87 -1.10 -6.48
N VAL A 215 12.19 0.18 -6.69
CA VAL A 215 11.52 1.26 -5.97
C VAL A 215 10.04 1.40 -6.34
N PHE A 216 9.61 0.86 -7.48
CA PHE A 216 8.20 0.74 -7.84
C PHE A 216 7.42 0.05 -6.72
N PHE A 217 7.93 -1.05 -6.18
CA PHE A 217 7.23 -1.82 -5.16
C PHE A 217 7.24 -1.13 -3.80
N PHE A 218 8.29 -0.37 -3.47
CA PHE A 218 8.32 0.49 -2.28
C PHE A 218 7.34 1.66 -2.40
N HIS A 219 7.25 2.26 -3.59
CA HIS A 219 6.32 3.33 -3.89
C HIS A 219 4.87 2.81 -3.87
N HIS A 220 4.59 1.68 -4.50
CA HIS A 220 3.27 1.07 -4.54
C HIS A 220 2.86 0.43 -3.21
N ALA A 221 3.80 0.00 -2.36
CA ALA A 221 3.50 -0.34 -0.97
C ALA A 221 3.06 0.88 -0.15
N PHE A 222 3.61 2.07 -0.45
CA PHE A 222 3.12 3.33 0.13
C PHE A 222 1.75 3.73 -0.42
N VAL A 223 1.52 3.60 -1.73
CA VAL A 223 0.18 3.85 -2.33
C VAL A 223 -0.87 2.91 -1.75
N ASP A 224 -0.52 1.62 -1.60
CA ASP A 224 -1.37 0.60 -0.99
C ASP A 224 -1.66 0.90 0.49
N TRP A 225 -0.66 1.39 1.22
CA TRP A 225 -0.84 1.88 2.59
C TRP A 225 -1.81 3.07 2.64
N VAL A 226 -1.71 4.03 1.71
CA VAL A 226 -2.67 5.15 1.63
C VAL A 226 -4.09 4.65 1.40
N TRP A 227 -4.28 3.64 0.53
CA TRP A 227 -5.60 3.03 0.33
C TRP A 227 -6.11 2.29 1.57
N GLN A 228 -5.25 1.54 2.26
CA GLN A 228 -5.59 0.92 3.54
C GLN A 228 -6.03 1.96 4.60
N GLN A 229 -5.33 3.09 4.69
CA GLN A 229 -5.71 4.19 5.58
C GLN A 229 -7.07 4.80 5.19
N TRP A 230 -7.33 4.94 3.89
CA TRP A 230 -8.63 5.42 3.41
C TRP A 230 -9.77 4.46 3.79
N GLU A 231 -9.56 3.15 3.61
CA GLU A 231 -10.51 2.10 4.02
C GLU A 231 -10.82 2.15 5.52
N GLU A 232 -9.81 2.36 6.36
CA GLU A 232 -9.97 2.49 7.82
C GLU A 232 -10.78 3.74 8.23
N ILE A 233 -10.75 4.80 7.42
CA ILE A 233 -11.49 6.04 7.67
C ILE A 233 -12.94 5.94 7.20
N HIS A 234 -13.17 5.36 6.01
CA HIS A 234 -14.46 5.44 5.31
C HIS A 234 -15.26 4.12 5.29
N ASN A 235 -14.64 2.99 5.67
CA ASN A 235 -15.25 1.66 5.77
C ASN A 235 -15.88 1.15 4.46
N GLY A 236 -15.19 1.26 3.32
CA GLY A 236 -15.55 0.49 2.13
C GLY A 236 -15.13 1.12 0.80
N SER A 237 -14.30 0.40 0.06
CA SER A 237 -14.23 0.47 -1.40
C SER A 237 -15.11 -0.62 -2.02
N SER A 238 -15.63 -0.35 -3.21
CA SER A 238 -16.31 -1.36 -4.01
C SER A 238 -15.99 -1.14 -5.47
N PHE A 239 -15.61 -2.22 -6.13
CA PHE A 239 -15.24 -2.25 -7.55
C PHE A 239 -16.39 -2.83 -8.35
N ILE A 240 -16.62 -2.25 -9.53
CA ILE A 240 -17.56 -2.77 -10.52
C ILE A 240 -17.05 -4.10 -11.13
N PRO A 241 -15.78 -4.24 -11.55
CA PRO A 241 -15.28 -5.50 -12.09
C PRO A 241 -15.14 -6.58 -11.01
N THR A 242 -15.26 -7.85 -11.41
CA THR A 242 -15.07 -9.03 -10.53
C THR A 242 -13.86 -9.89 -10.96
N SER A 243 -13.02 -9.36 -11.84
CA SER A 243 -11.82 -10.02 -12.34
C SER A 243 -10.76 -8.98 -12.64
N MET A 244 -9.50 -9.27 -12.32
CA MET A 244 -8.38 -8.40 -12.64
C MET A 244 -7.55 -8.97 -13.79
N VAL A 245 -7.10 -8.11 -14.69
CA VAL A 245 -6.15 -8.51 -15.74
C VAL A 245 -4.88 -9.09 -15.08
N ARG A 246 -4.28 -10.12 -15.68
CA ARG A 246 -3.23 -11.00 -15.09
C ARG A 246 -3.71 -12.00 -14.03
N TYR A 247 -4.71 -11.63 -13.23
CA TYR A 247 -5.21 -12.43 -12.10
C TYR A 247 -6.64 -12.91 -12.34
N ASP A 248 -6.92 -13.38 -13.55
CA ASP A 248 -8.22 -13.93 -13.97
C ASP A 248 -8.21 -15.47 -14.05
N GLY A 249 -7.14 -16.10 -13.57
CA GLY A 249 -6.95 -17.56 -13.64
C GLY A 249 -6.40 -18.06 -14.97
N THR A 250 -5.92 -17.17 -15.86
CA THR A 250 -5.43 -17.56 -17.19
C THR A 250 -3.95 -17.25 -17.44
N TYR A 251 -3.37 -16.29 -16.73
CA TYR A 251 -1.97 -15.92 -16.91
C TYR A 251 -1.05 -17.00 -16.34
N VAL A 252 0.02 -17.31 -17.08
CA VAL A 252 1.00 -18.34 -16.69
C VAL A 252 2.37 -17.69 -16.53
N PHE A 253 2.94 -17.83 -15.34
CA PHE A 253 4.32 -17.45 -15.03
C PHE A 253 5.08 -18.67 -14.51
N ASP A 254 6.29 -18.89 -15.01
CA ASP A 254 7.12 -20.06 -14.69
C ASP A 254 6.41 -21.42 -14.76
N GLY A 255 5.48 -21.58 -15.70
CA GLY A 255 4.72 -22.81 -15.88
C GLY A 255 3.56 -23.02 -14.90
N GLU A 256 3.38 -22.12 -13.94
CA GLU A 256 2.26 -22.11 -13.00
C GLU A 256 1.20 -21.07 -13.41
N THR A 257 -0.08 -21.45 -13.29
CA THR A 257 -1.18 -20.53 -13.58
C THR A 257 -1.49 -19.70 -12.35
N LEU A 258 -1.50 -18.38 -12.48
CA LEU A 258 -1.82 -17.49 -11.37
C LEU A 258 -3.29 -17.61 -10.99
N PRO A 259 -3.63 -17.56 -9.69
CA PRO A 259 -5.00 -17.70 -9.23
C PRO A 259 -5.87 -16.53 -9.70
N SER A 260 -7.15 -16.82 -9.94
CA SER A 260 -8.16 -15.77 -10.16
C SER A 260 -8.39 -15.01 -8.86
N VAL A 261 -8.50 -13.68 -8.95
CA VAL A 261 -8.73 -12.80 -7.80
C VAL A 261 -9.81 -11.78 -8.15
N ASP A 262 -10.82 -11.67 -7.29
CA ASP A 262 -11.83 -10.62 -7.35
C ASP A 262 -11.28 -9.35 -6.66
N PRO A 263 -11.31 -8.18 -7.31
CA PRO A 263 -10.86 -6.93 -6.68
C PRO A 263 -11.64 -6.57 -5.40
N ASN A 264 -12.91 -7.00 -5.28
CA ASN A 264 -13.71 -6.77 -4.06
C ASN A 264 -13.30 -7.67 -2.89
N ASP A 265 -12.63 -8.79 -3.15
CA ASP A 265 -12.16 -9.71 -2.10
C ASP A 265 -10.89 -9.20 -1.40
N ILE A 266 -10.26 -8.14 -1.94
CA ILE A 266 -8.92 -7.72 -1.55
C ILE A 266 -8.85 -6.23 -1.18
N THR A 267 -9.98 -5.64 -0.81
CA THR A 267 -10.07 -4.27 -0.29
C THR A 267 -9.43 -4.11 1.09
N ASP A 268 -9.28 -5.22 1.82
CA ASP A 268 -8.55 -5.30 3.08
C ASP A 268 -7.26 -6.09 2.87
N THR A 269 -6.09 -5.47 3.13
CA THR A 269 -4.79 -6.13 2.96
C THR A 269 -4.62 -7.35 3.85
N ARG A 270 -5.35 -7.40 4.97
CA ARG A 270 -5.29 -8.50 5.93
C ARG A 270 -5.85 -9.80 5.35
N VAL A 271 -6.66 -9.74 4.29
CA VAL A 271 -7.07 -10.95 3.55
C VAL A 271 -5.87 -11.71 3.00
N TYR A 272 -4.77 -11.01 2.71
CA TYR A 272 -3.51 -11.61 2.30
C TYR A 272 -2.50 -11.81 3.43
N GLY A 273 -2.88 -11.49 4.66
CA GLY A 273 -1.93 -11.49 5.77
C GLY A 273 -0.91 -10.36 5.67
N VAL A 274 -1.24 -9.26 4.99
CA VAL A 274 -0.39 -8.08 4.86
C VAL A 274 -0.87 -7.03 5.85
N PHE A 275 0.03 -6.60 6.72
CA PHE A 275 -0.17 -5.60 7.75
C PHE A 275 0.83 -4.46 7.57
N TYR A 276 0.55 -3.34 8.23
CA TYR A 276 1.44 -2.19 8.26
C TYR A 276 1.91 -1.91 9.68
N ALA A 277 3.15 -1.43 9.79
CA ALA A 277 3.72 -0.94 11.02
C ALA A 277 4.26 0.48 10.83
N GLU A 278 4.14 1.28 11.88
CA GLU A 278 4.57 2.66 11.91
C GLU A 278 5.16 3.02 13.26
N ASN A 279 6.22 3.82 13.24
CA ASN A 279 6.90 4.35 14.40
C ASN A 279 7.31 3.24 15.40
N GLY A 280 7.76 2.10 14.87
CA GLY A 280 8.17 0.96 15.69
C GLY A 280 7.01 0.18 16.31
N LEU A 281 5.77 0.31 15.79
CA LEU A 281 4.61 -0.41 16.28
C LEU A 281 3.82 -1.06 15.14
N ALA A 282 3.69 -2.39 15.20
CA ALA A 282 2.74 -3.15 14.40
C ALA A 282 1.44 -3.34 15.19
N LEU A 283 0.35 -2.75 14.71
CA LEU A 283 -0.99 -2.88 15.28
C LEU A 283 -1.75 -4.01 14.57
N LEU A 284 -1.96 -5.11 15.27
CA LEU A 284 -2.69 -6.28 14.79
C LEU A 284 -4.11 -6.28 15.37
N ASP A 285 -5.00 -5.54 14.70
CA ASP A 285 -6.40 -5.36 15.11
C ASP A 285 -7.36 -5.85 14.01
N ASN A 286 -8.58 -6.23 14.42
CA ASN A 286 -9.67 -6.72 13.56
C ASN A 286 -9.23 -7.81 12.58
N TYR A 287 -8.59 -8.85 13.10
CA TYR A 287 -8.07 -9.94 12.29
C TYR A 287 -8.49 -11.31 12.84
N ILE A 288 -8.87 -12.22 11.94
CA ILE A 288 -9.20 -13.60 12.31
C ILE A 288 -8.15 -14.50 11.68
N VAL A 289 -7.36 -15.17 12.52
CA VAL A 289 -6.42 -16.20 12.07
C VAL A 289 -7.22 -17.26 11.32
N SER A 290 -6.79 -17.57 10.10
CA SER A 290 -7.54 -18.44 9.19
C SER A 290 -6.74 -19.67 8.77
N ASN A 291 -5.40 -19.57 8.77
CA ASN A 291 -4.47 -20.51 8.17
C ASN A 291 -4.79 -20.84 6.71
N THR A 292 -5.39 -19.87 5.98
CA THR A 292 -5.83 -20.06 4.59
C THR A 292 -4.66 -20.35 3.65
N TYR A 293 -3.56 -19.61 3.81
CA TYR A 293 -2.38 -19.73 2.94
C TYR A 293 -1.24 -20.51 3.61
N ASN A 294 -1.15 -20.43 4.94
CA ASN A 294 -0.07 -21.03 5.70
C ASN A 294 -0.60 -21.88 6.86
N PRO A 295 -0.03 -23.07 7.11
CA PRO A 295 -0.45 -23.94 8.22
C PRO A 295 -0.26 -23.29 9.60
N GLU A 296 0.61 -22.29 9.69
CA GLU A 296 0.80 -21.41 10.83
C GLU A 296 0.95 -19.98 10.31
N GLU A 297 0.27 -19.01 10.92
CA GLU A 297 0.42 -17.59 10.59
C GLU A 297 1.40 -16.94 11.57
N ILE A 298 2.59 -16.58 11.09
CA ILE A 298 3.66 -15.99 11.91
C ILE A 298 3.71 -14.49 11.69
N PHE A 299 3.66 -13.70 12.73
CA PHE A 299 3.72 -12.24 12.67
C PHE A 299 5.07 -11.81 13.24
N TYR A 300 6.02 -11.55 12.35
CA TYR A 300 7.37 -11.12 12.73
C TYR A 300 7.51 -9.60 12.57
N TYR A 301 7.90 -8.92 13.64
CA TYR A 301 8.27 -7.50 13.57
C TYR A 301 9.30 -7.13 14.62
N GLN A 302 10.42 -6.58 14.15
CA GLN A 302 11.59 -6.30 14.98
C GLN A 302 11.41 -5.25 16.09
N PHE A 303 10.31 -4.48 16.10
CA PHE A 303 10.05 -3.51 17.17
C PHE A 303 8.96 -4.02 18.10
N ASN A 304 7.82 -3.35 18.18
CA ASN A 304 6.75 -3.71 19.09
C ASN A 304 5.57 -4.27 18.30
N ILE A 305 5.03 -5.40 18.74
CA ILE A 305 3.76 -5.93 18.26
C ILE A 305 2.71 -5.64 19.32
N GLN A 306 1.58 -5.07 18.93
CA GLN A 306 0.40 -4.99 19.77
C GLN A 306 -0.76 -5.66 19.05
N ALA A 307 -1.43 -6.61 19.70
CA ALA A 307 -2.63 -7.23 19.17
C ALA A 307 -3.82 -6.98 20.10
N GLY A 308 -4.97 -6.62 19.53
CA GLY A 308 -6.16 -6.23 20.29
C GLY A 308 -7.39 -6.09 19.41
N ASN A 309 -8.39 -5.38 19.90
CA ASN A 309 -9.54 -4.90 19.13
C ASN A 309 -10.05 -5.90 18.05
N ASN A 310 -10.61 -7.03 18.50
CA ASN A 310 -11.12 -8.13 17.65
C ASN A 310 -10.06 -8.95 16.89
N PHE A 311 -8.85 -9.09 17.45
CA PHE A 311 -7.93 -10.13 17.00
C PHE A 311 -8.37 -11.49 17.57
N LEU A 312 -8.76 -12.43 16.70
CA LEU A 312 -9.28 -13.74 17.07
C LEU A 312 -8.43 -14.86 16.48
N ALA A 313 -7.99 -15.80 17.32
CA ALA A 313 -7.44 -17.09 16.92
C ALA A 313 -8.47 -18.20 17.21
N PRO A 314 -9.27 -18.64 16.22
CA PRO A 314 -10.30 -19.66 16.39
C PRO A 314 -9.76 -21.05 16.74
N ALA A 315 -10.64 -21.93 17.22
CA ALA A 315 -10.25 -23.33 17.45
C ALA A 315 -9.80 -24.00 16.14
N GLY A 316 -8.67 -24.72 16.18
CA GLY A 316 -8.09 -25.40 15.03
C GLY A 316 -7.10 -24.56 14.22
N THR A 317 -6.84 -23.31 14.61
CA THR A 317 -5.84 -22.45 13.96
C THR A 317 -4.53 -22.40 14.72
N SER A 318 -3.43 -22.06 14.04
CA SER A 318 -2.11 -21.85 14.60
C SER A 318 -1.58 -20.47 14.22
N SER A 319 -1.17 -19.69 15.21
CA SER A 319 -0.50 -18.40 14.99
C SER A 319 0.63 -18.16 15.98
N ARG A 320 1.61 -17.38 15.56
CA ARG A 320 2.77 -17.04 16.37
C ARG A 320 3.16 -15.58 16.19
N PHE A 321 3.41 -14.88 17.29
CA PHE A 321 3.97 -13.53 17.28
C PHE A 321 5.44 -13.58 17.64
N GLU A 322 6.27 -12.93 16.84
CA GLU A 322 7.72 -12.84 17.03
C GLU A 322 8.16 -11.38 16.98
N SER A 323 8.76 -10.90 18.07
CA SER A 323 9.17 -9.51 18.21
C SER A 323 10.48 -9.44 18.96
N VAL A 324 11.33 -8.45 18.67
CA VAL A 324 12.61 -8.29 19.41
C VAL A 324 12.41 -7.48 20.69
N ASN A 325 11.47 -6.54 20.72
CA ASN A 325 11.30 -5.64 21.86
C ASN A 325 10.15 -6.05 22.77
N GLU A 326 8.92 -5.98 22.26
CA GLU A 326 7.71 -6.16 23.06
C GLU A 326 6.57 -6.78 22.25
N ILE A 327 5.77 -7.62 22.92
CA ILE A 327 4.48 -8.11 22.45
C ILE A 327 3.43 -7.76 23.50
N ASN A 328 2.49 -6.90 23.13
CA ASN A 328 1.42 -6.44 24.01
C ASN A 328 0.06 -6.96 23.55
N LEU A 329 -0.55 -7.86 24.34
CA LEU A 329 -1.90 -8.37 24.09
C LEU A 329 -2.90 -7.53 24.87
N THR A 330 -3.68 -6.71 24.16
CA THR A 330 -4.62 -5.75 24.74
C THR A 330 -6.06 -6.28 24.68
N PRO A 331 -7.04 -5.67 25.40
CA PRO A 331 -8.43 -6.10 25.33
C PRO A 331 -8.94 -6.20 23.88
N GLY A 332 -9.62 -7.31 23.58
CA GLY A 332 -10.05 -7.63 22.21
C GLY A 332 -9.18 -8.65 21.50
N PHE A 333 -8.04 -9.03 22.06
CA PHE A 333 -7.33 -10.25 21.67
C PHE A 333 -7.97 -11.49 22.31
N GLU A 334 -8.29 -12.51 21.49
CA GLU A 334 -8.86 -13.78 21.95
C GLU A 334 -8.22 -14.98 21.23
N ALA A 335 -7.59 -15.87 22.00
CA ALA A 335 -7.18 -17.19 21.54
C ALA A 335 -8.17 -18.23 22.10
N VAL A 336 -9.03 -18.76 21.22
CA VAL A 336 -10.13 -19.65 21.58
C VAL A 336 -9.60 -21.04 21.97
N PRO A 337 -10.15 -21.72 23.00
CA PRO A 337 -9.74 -23.08 23.35
C PRO A 337 -9.74 -24.01 22.14
N GLY A 338 -8.57 -24.59 21.84
CA GLY A 338 -8.34 -25.42 20.66
C GLY A 338 -7.54 -24.73 19.55
N SER A 339 -7.23 -23.44 19.68
CA SER A 339 -6.18 -22.78 18.89
C SER A 339 -4.79 -23.07 19.47
N SER A 340 -3.76 -22.95 18.62
CA SER A 340 -2.36 -22.90 19.00
C SER A 340 -1.89 -21.46 18.86
N PHE A 341 -1.46 -20.83 19.95
CA PHE A 341 -0.94 -19.47 19.94
C PHE A 341 0.36 -19.40 20.72
N GLU A 342 1.41 -18.87 20.08
CA GLU A 342 2.70 -18.60 20.70
C GLU A 342 3.09 -17.12 20.57
N ALA A 343 3.78 -16.59 21.58
CA ALA A 343 4.36 -15.26 21.57
C ALA A 343 5.81 -15.35 22.04
N LEU A 344 6.75 -14.94 21.19
CA LEU A 344 8.18 -15.06 21.38
C LEU A 344 8.84 -13.68 21.35
N ILE A 345 9.70 -13.43 22.35
CA ILE A 345 10.63 -12.30 22.29
C ILE A 345 11.97 -12.81 21.78
N ASP A 346 12.31 -12.46 20.54
CA ASP A 346 13.57 -12.83 19.93
C ASP A 346 14.72 -11.99 20.51
N THR A 347 15.52 -12.63 21.36
CA THR A 347 16.68 -12.00 22.03
C THR A 347 17.96 -12.05 21.19
N GLN A 348 17.93 -12.58 19.95
CA GLN A 348 19.10 -12.68 19.07
C GLN A 348 18.87 -12.01 17.72
N ASN A 349 19.37 -10.79 17.53
CA ASN A 349 20.19 -10.44 16.35
C ASN A 349 20.79 -9.02 16.45
N GLY A 350 21.88 -8.90 17.22
CA GLY A 350 22.80 -7.76 17.19
C GLY A 350 24.04 -8.01 16.33
N GLY A 351 23.91 -8.77 15.24
CA GLY A 351 25.02 -9.25 14.42
C GLY A 351 25.13 -8.58 13.06
N THR A 352 25.61 -7.33 13.01
CA THR A 352 25.92 -6.65 11.75
C THR A 352 27.27 -7.15 11.20
N ASN A 353 27.25 -7.97 10.14
CA ASN A 353 28.41 -8.09 9.25
C ASN A 353 28.06 -7.45 7.91
N LYS A 354 28.56 -6.24 7.69
CA LYS A 354 28.55 -5.59 6.37
C LYS A 354 29.42 -6.40 5.40
N SER A 355 28.80 -7.29 4.64
CA SER A 355 29.41 -7.87 3.44
C SER A 355 28.63 -7.40 2.22
N GLY A 356 28.94 -6.21 1.73
CA GLY A 356 28.48 -5.77 0.42
C GLY A 356 29.12 -6.65 -0.65
N THR A 357 28.36 -7.58 -1.22
CA THR A 357 28.80 -8.27 -2.43
C THR A 357 28.48 -7.41 -3.64
N THR A 358 29.42 -7.26 -4.57
CA THR A 358 29.16 -6.56 -5.82
C THR A 358 28.35 -7.49 -6.72
N ARG A 359 27.02 -7.30 -6.73
CA ARG A 359 26.07 -8.10 -7.51
C ARG A 359 25.92 -7.47 -8.89
N LEU A 360 26.56 -8.04 -9.90
CA LEU A 360 26.49 -7.55 -11.28
C LEU A 360 25.63 -8.48 -12.12
N VAL A 361 24.50 -7.97 -12.62
CA VAL A 361 23.67 -8.66 -13.61
C VAL A 361 23.34 -7.66 -14.72
N LYS A 362 23.69 -7.98 -15.97
CA LYS A 362 23.24 -7.28 -17.20
C LYS A 362 22.98 -8.32 -18.30
N PRO A 363 22.02 -8.13 -19.24
CA PRO A 363 21.22 -6.92 -19.46
C PRO A 363 19.70 -7.16 -19.61
N TYR A 364 18.93 -6.08 -19.41
CA TYR A 364 17.61 -5.94 -20.02
C TYR A 364 17.72 -6.04 -21.55
N PRO A 365 16.82 -6.75 -22.24
CA PRO A 365 16.60 -6.47 -23.64
C PRO A 365 16.10 -5.03 -23.78
N TYR A 366 16.64 -4.32 -24.77
CA TYR A 366 16.14 -3.00 -25.17
C TYR A 366 14.62 -3.09 -25.41
N SER A 367 13.86 -2.18 -24.81
CA SER A 367 12.43 -2.02 -25.05
C SER A 367 12.15 -0.57 -25.41
N GLU A 368 11.46 -0.34 -26.51
CA GLU A 368 11.06 0.99 -26.98
C GLU A 368 10.15 1.70 -25.96
N LYS A 369 9.40 0.92 -25.14
CA LYS A 369 8.53 1.42 -24.08
C LYS A 369 9.25 2.20 -22.97
N LEU A 370 10.57 2.03 -22.83
CA LEU A 370 11.37 2.84 -21.89
C LEU A 370 11.42 4.33 -22.29
N PHE A 371 11.05 4.65 -23.53
CA PHE A 371 11.04 6.01 -24.05
C PHE A 371 9.64 6.52 -24.36
N GLU A 372 8.60 5.73 -24.06
CA GLU A 372 7.21 6.16 -24.20
C GLU A 372 6.88 7.10 -23.05
N PRO A 373 6.67 8.40 -23.31
CA PRO A 373 6.26 9.32 -22.27
C PRO A 373 4.82 8.99 -21.86
N ILE A 374 4.59 8.78 -20.56
CA ILE A 374 3.24 8.74 -20.03
C ILE A 374 2.71 10.18 -19.99
N VAL A 375 1.58 10.41 -20.67
CA VAL A 375 0.83 11.65 -20.48
C VAL A 375 0.05 11.50 -19.20
N TRP A 376 0.65 11.96 -18.11
CA TRP A 376 -0.10 12.19 -16.89
C TRP A 376 -1.08 13.32 -17.19
N GLU A 377 -2.37 13.07 -16.96
CA GLU A 377 -3.32 14.18 -16.98
C GLU A 377 -2.98 15.12 -15.83
N ASP A 378 -2.33 16.23 -16.17
CA ASP A 378 -2.08 17.33 -15.24
C ASP A 378 -3.42 17.96 -14.93
N THR A 379 -3.94 17.62 -13.77
CA THR A 379 -5.24 18.06 -13.33
C THR A 379 -5.10 19.32 -12.49
N ASP A 380 -4.65 20.39 -13.14
CA ASP A 380 -4.99 21.75 -12.68
C ASP A 380 -6.52 21.89 -12.48
N SER A 381 -7.34 20.95 -13.00
CA SER A 381 -8.77 20.77 -12.77
C SER A 381 -9.21 19.87 -11.60
N LEU A 382 -8.42 18.88 -11.11
CA LEU A 382 -8.87 17.98 -10.01
C LEU A 382 -8.59 18.56 -8.62
N LEU A 383 -7.78 19.63 -8.53
CA LEU A 383 -7.64 20.42 -7.31
C LEU A 383 -8.52 21.68 -7.30
N ASP A 384 -9.08 22.09 -8.44
CA ASP A 384 -9.93 23.30 -8.52
C ASP A 384 -11.40 23.01 -8.11
N ASP A 385 -11.77 21.75 -7.93
CA ASP A 385 -13.13 21.31 -7.54
C ASP A 385 -13.18 20.46 -6.25
N LYS A 386 -12.20 20.56 -5.33
CA LYS A 386 -12.43 20.15 -3.93
C LYS A 386 -13.07 21.28 -3.14
N PRO A 387 -14.06 20.98 -2.27
CA PRO A 387 -14.98 21.96 -1.73
C PRO A 387 -14.25 23.06 -0.97
N VAL A 388 -14.67 24.30 -1.18
CA VAL A 388 -14.34 25.45 -0.32
C VAL A 388 -14.49 24.99 1.13
N ILE A 389 -13.38 24.79 1.84
CA ILE A 389 -13.39 24.33 3.23
C ILE A 389 -14.04 25.44 4.05
N ILE A 390 -15.28 25.19 4.48
CA ILE A 390 -16.09 26.14 5.22
C ILE A 390 -16.26 25.65 6.66
N THR A 391 -15.56 26.33 7.56
CA THR A 391 -15.69 26.10 9.00
C THR A 391 -16.74 27.04 9.58
N ALA A 392 -17.91 26.49 9.90
CA ALA A 392 -18.96 27.22 10.62
C ALA A 392 -18.70 27.12 12.12
N HIS A 393 -18.36 28.24 12.77
CA HIS A 393 -18.00 28.26 14.17
C HIS A 393 -18.55 29.50 14.91
N PRO A 394 -18.91 29.38 16.20
CA PRO A 394 -19.02 28.13 16.96
C PRO A 394 -20.18 27.26 16.42
N ASN A 395 -20.06 25.94 16.49
CA ASN A 395 -21.16 25.01 16.23
C ASN A 395 -21.09 23.89 17.28
N PRO A 396 -21.98 23.86 18.29
CA PRO A 396 -23.23 24.62 18.40
C PRO A 396 -23.05 26.14 18.61
N PHE A 397 -23.95 26.96 18.05
CA PHE A 397 -23.95 28.43 18.21
C PHE A 397 -25.09 28.92 19.10
N THR A 398 -24.92 30.13 19.65
CA THR A 398 -25.94 30.81 20.46
C THR A 398 -26.53 32.01 19.72
N GLU A 399 -25.75 33.03 19.39
CA GLU A 399 -26.28 34.29 18.83
C GLU A 399 -25.65 34.70 17.51
N LYS A 400 -24.47 34.14 17.21
CA LYS A 400 -23.69 34.41 16.01
C LYS A 400 -23.07 33.14 15.49
N ILE A 401 -22.93 33.05 14.18
CA ILE A 401 -22.15 32.03 13.51
C ILE A 401 -21.25 32.70 12.47
N THR A 402 -19.98 32.31 12.47
CA THR A 402 -18.98 32.75 11.52
C THR A 402 -18.70 31.63 10.54
N ILE A 403 -18.64 31.99 9.26
CA ILE A 403 -18.43 31.09 8.13
C ILE A 403 -17.26 31.66 7.35
N ASN A 404 -16.17 30.92 7.26
CA ASN A 404 -14.99 31.32 6.48
C ASN A 404 -15.01 30.60 5.13
N LEU A 405 -14.78 31.32 4.04
CA LEU A 405 -14.58 30.82 2.69
C LEU A 405 -13.09 30.78 2.38
N SER A 406 -12.65 29.86 1.52
CA SER A 406 -11.24 29.73 1.09
C SER A 406 -10.79 30.86 0.15
N LYS A 407 -11.73 31.53 -0.52
CA LYS A 407 -11.47 32.66 -1.42
C LYS A 407 -12.48 33.78 -1.20
N ARG A 408 -12.06 35.02 -1.49
CA ARG A 408 -12.97 36.17 -1.47
C ARG A 408 -13.90 36.12 -2.66
N THR A 409 -15.20 36.18 -2.41
CA THR A 409 -16.20 36.07 -3.47
C THR A 409 -17.47 36.82 -3.08
N ASP A 410 -18.20 37.32 -4.06
CA ASP A 410 -19.55 37.84 -3.88
C ASP A 410 -20.48 36.65 -3.65
N CYS A 411 -21.19 36.63 -2.53
CA CYS A 411 -22.03 35.49 -2.16
C CYS A 411 -23.24 35.91 -1.32
N VAL A 412 -24.27 35.06 -1.35
CA VAL A 412 -25.49 35.19 -0.57
C VAL A 412 -25.61 33.99 0.35
N ILE A 413 -25.92 34.23 1.62
CA ILE A 413 -26.16 33.18 2.60
C ILE A 413 -27.64 33.09 2.89
N GLU A 414 -28.17 31.87 2.84
CA GLU A 414 -29.54 31.54 3.22
C GLU A 414 -29.54 30.61 4.43
N VAL A 415 -30.45 30.85 5.37
CA VAL A 415 -30.67 29.97 6.53
C VAL A 415 -32.05 29.37 6.46
N PHE A 416 -32.13 28.05 6.59
CA PHE A 416 -33.35 27.26 6.56
C PHE A 416 -33.60 26.56 7.90
N ASN A 417 -34.88 26.46 8.28
CA ASN A 417 -35.29 25.55 9.35
C ASN A 417 -35.42 24.11 8.83
N MET A 418 -35.61 23.14 9.73
CA MET A 418 -35.74 21.72 9.34
C MET A 418 -36.97 21.37 8.50
N MET A 419 -37.94 22.28 8.38
CA MET A 419 -39.08 22.11 7.48
C MET A 419 -38.81 22.67 6.06
N GLY A 420 -37.57 23.12 5.80
CA GLY A 420 -37.16 23.65 4.50
C GLY A 420 -37.60 25.10 4.24
N MET A 421 -38.13 25.79 5.25
CA MET A 421 -38.52 27.20 5.10
C MET A 421 -37.30 28.10 5.27
N LYS A 422 -37.05 28.99 4.30
CA LYS A 422 -36.02 30.03 4.38
C LYS A 422 -36.43 31.07 5.42
N ILE A 423 -35.64 31.19 6.47
CA ILE A 423 -35.89 32.07 7.61
C ILE A 423 -35.00 33.31 7.59
N ARG A 424 -33.88 33.28 6.85
CA ARG A 424 -32.99 34.43 6.70
C ARG A 424 -32.19 34.36 5.41
N GLU A 425 -31.85 35.53 4.87
CA GLU A 425 -30.97 35.71 3.73
C GLU A 425 -30.10 36.95 3.95
N GLU A 426 -28.82 36.90 3.62
CA GLU A 426 -27.90 38.03 3.73
C GLU A 426 -26.80 37.95 2.66
N ALA A 427 -26.57 39.06 1.94
CA ALA A 427 -25.60 39.15 0.85
C ALA A 427 -24.29 39.80 1.30
N PHE A 428 -23.18 39.28 0.78
CA PHE A 428 -21.83 39.72 1.07
C PHE A 428 -21.06 39.92 -0.23
N GLN A 429 -20.21 40.94 -0.25
CA GLN A 429 -19.41 41.28 -1.43
C GLN A 429 -17.93 41.06 -1.16
N ASN A 430 -17.28 40.33 -2.05
CA ASN A 430 -15.85 40.09 -2.16
C ASN A 430 -15.18 39.84 -0.79
N THR A 431 -15.74 38.90 -0.04
CA THR A 431 -15.27 38.55 1.30
C THR A 431 -15.01 37.05 1.40
N ASP A 432 -14.08 36.71 2.28
CA ASP A 432 -13.71 35.35 2.67
C ASP A 432 -14.25 35.01 4.07
N THR A 433 -14.87 35.97 4.75
CA THR A 433 -15.37 35.81 6.12
C THR A 433 -16.77 36.39 6.21
N LEU A 434 -17.69 35.56 6.64
CA LEU A 434 -19.11 35.86 6.71
C LEU A 434 -19.58 35.69 8.15
N VAL A 435 -20.19 36.73 8.72
CA VAL A 435 -20.60 36.69 10.14
C VAL A 435 -22.07 37.04 10.25
N ILE A 436 -22.90 36.02 10.49
CA ILE A 436 -24.33 36.21 10.74
C ILE A 436 -24.52 36.44 12.24
N LYS A 437 -24.99 37.64 12.60
CA LYS A 437 -25.24 38.03 13.99
C LYS A 437 -26.75 38.13 14.26
N ASN A 438 -27.11 38.28 15.53
CA ASN A 438 -28.49 38.54 15.99
C ASN A 438 -29.47 37.38 15.75
N LEU A 439 -29.04 36.13 15.96
CA LEU A 439 -29.88 34.93 15.83
C LEU A 439 -30.63 34.54 17.13
N TYR A 440 -30.92 35.51 18.01
CA TYR A 440 -31.53 35.27 19.33
C TYR A 440 -32.99 34.80 19.26
N GLY A 441 -33.70 35.08 18.17
CA GLY A 441 -35.12 34.73 18.01
C GLY A 441 -35.37 33.31 17.48
N LEU A 442 -34.32 32.55 17.16
CA LEU A 442 -34.43 31.19 16.66
C LEU A 442 -34.57 30.20 17.82
N SER A 443 -35.54 29.29 17.73
CA SER A 443 -35.68 28.19 18.69
C SER A 443 -34.45 27.28 18.67
N SER A 444 -34.08 26.71 19.81
CA SER A 444 -33.02 25.70 19.89
C SER A 444 -33.33 24.51 18.97
N GLY A 445 -32.34 24.02 18.25
CA GLY A 445 -32.53 22.96 17.25
C GLY A 445 -31.56 23.02 16.08
N PHE A 446 -31.85 22.23 15.04
CA PHE A 446 -31.02 22.15 13.84
C PHE A 446 -31.48 23.14 12.78
N TYR A 447 -30.51 23.71 12.07
CA TYR A 447 -30.72 24.60 10.94
C TYR A 447 -29.77 24.22 9.81
N VAL A 448 -30.13 24.55 8.58
CA VAL A 448 -29.27 24.38 7.41
C VAL A 448 -28.88 25.76 6.91
N ILE A 449 -27.58 25.98 6.72
CA ILE A 449 -27.07 27.19 6.10
C ILE A 449 -26.58 26.84 4.71
N ARG A 450 -27.00 27.61 3.71
CA ARG A 450 -26.58 27.51 2.32
C ARG A 450 -25.86 28.78 1.92
N VAL A 451 -24.74 28.68 1.23
CA VAL A 451 -24.06 29.83 0.62
C VAL A 451 -24.11 29.65 -0.89
N ILE A 452 -24.46 30.72 -1.58
CA ILE A 452 -24.67 30.78 -3.03
C ILE A 452 -23.73 31.87 -3.56
N ASP A 453 -23.06 31.67 -4.68
CA ASP A 453 -22.22 32.71 -5.29
C ASP A 453 -23.03 33.76 -6.09
N GLY A 454 -22.30 34.71 -6.68
CA GLY A 454 -22.89 35.76 -7.53
C GLY A 454 -23.52 35.26 -8.83
N ASP A 455 -23.21 34.03 -9.27
CA ASP A 455 -23.75 33.40 -10.47
C ASP A 455 -24.97 32.51 -10.16
N GLY A 456 -25.27 32.32 -8.87
CA GLY A 456 -26.44 31.58 -8.38
C GLY A 456 -26.16 30.11 -8.06
N GLU A 457 -24.90 29.68 -8.09
CA GLU A 457 -24.47 28.31 -7.78
C GLU A 457 -24.28 28.11 -6.27
N ILE A 458 -24.64 26.92 -5.79
CA ILE A 458 -24.55 26.61 -4.35
C ILE A 458 -23.11 26.26 -4.01
N LEU A 459 -22.40 27.21 -3.39
CA LEU A 459 -21.04 27.02 -2.90
C LEU A 459 -20.97 26.05 -1.71
N VAL A 460 -21.97 26.04 -0.82
CA VAL A 460 -22.04 25.09 0.30
C VAL A 460 -23.44 24.94 0.86
N ALA A 461 -23.74 23.78 1.47
CA ALA A 461 -24.85 23.60 2.39
C ALA A 461 -24.39 22.80 3.63
N LYS A 462 -24.57 23.36 4.84
CA LYS A 462 -24.11 22.75 6.09
C LYS A 462 -25.15 22.79 7.19
N ARG A 463 -25.29 21.69 7.92
CA ARG A 463 -26.16 21.58 9.10
C ARG A 463 -25.45 22.14 10.34
N VAL A 464 -26.13 23.01 11.06
CA VAL A 464 -25.63 23.67 12.27
C VAL A 464 -26.64 23.56 13.41
N ILE A 465 -26.16 23.65 14.65
CA ILE A 465 -26.94 23.45 15.86
C ILE A 465 -27.04 24.76 16.64
N LYS A 466 -28.27 25.24 16.89
CA LYS A 466 -28.57 26.34 17.80
C LYS A 466 -28.85 25.77 19.19
N LEU A 467 -28.07 26.19 20.20
CA LEU A 467 -28.35 25.87 21.60
C LEU A 467 -29.53 26.66 22.15
#